data_AF-A0A838F1A6-F1
#
_entry.id   AF-A0A838F1A6-F1
#
_cell.length_a   1.000
_cell.length_b   1.000
_cell.length_c   1.000
_cell.angle_alpha   90.00
_cell.angle_beta   90.00
_cell.angle_gamma   90.00
#
_symmetry.space_group_name_H-M   'P 1'
#
loop_
_entity.id
_entity.type
_entity.pdbx_description
1 polymer ?
#
loop_
_entity_poly.entity_id
_entity_poly.type
_entity_poly.pdbx_seq_one_letter_code
_entity_poly.pdbx_strand_id
1 'polypeptide(L)'
;MIWIGLFLAALCRSTVVFLIPAFLVMELLVNNRNEWYKSFFRYLFTYAFPLLAGLAVFVWYQYYETGVWFAYFKQQSSNWGHKLAMPVLPFGDFEGHRLIWLNAMAMFTALIALIILIRKGFLWLSRNIIEPNRILSLSLSYLVVTMCFIIFFNPTWTDGGRTMSAGMHRYTLATPFFFAFLADKLKQETNYKLRNFIGVFVLANIVWLAFGSYIHIQQWLLFNVNFLLILLYMLYASKRYLWASIAIAAFNIMVQHQLFQIFISRVTSAD
;
A
#
# COMPACT_ATOMS: atom_id res chain seq x y z
N MET A 1 -24.13 0.56 -11.40
CA MET A 1 -23.59 0.47 -10.03
C MET A 1 -22.13 0.93 -9.93
N ILE A 2 -21.20 0.48 -10.79
CA ILE A 2 -19.77 0.90 -10.76
C ILE A 2 -19.60 2.43 -10.82
N TRP A 3 -20.29 3.10 -11.75
CA TRP A 3 -20.23 4.56 -11.90
C TRP A 3 -20.58 5.32 -10.63
N ILE A 4 -21.72 4.98 -10.01
CA ILE A 4 -22.18 5.62 -8.78
C ILE A 4 -21.16 5.37 -7.65
N GLY A 5 -20.66 4.13 -7.53
CA GLY A 5 -19.65 3.79 -6.52
C GLY A 5 -18.35 4.58 -6.69
N LEU A 6 -17.84 4.70 -7.92
CA LEU A 6 -16.62 5.48 -8.20
C LEU A 6 -16.83 6.98 -8.02
N PHE A 7 -17.97 7.50 -8.47
CA PHE A 7 -18.33 8.90 -8.28
C PHE A 7 -18.38 9.26 -6.79
N LEU A 8 -19.12 8.48 -5.98
CA LEU A 8 -19.20 8.69 -4.54
C LEU A 8 -17.84 8.51 -3.84
N ALA A 9 -17.03 7.53 -4.27
CA ALA A 9 -15.69 7.33 -3.74
C ALA A 9 -14.75 8.52 -4.00
N ALA A 10 -14.94 9.24 -5.11
CA ALA A 10 -14.18 10.45 -5.45
C ALA A 10 -14.62 11.69 -4.65
N LEU A 11 -15.83 11.70 -4.09
CA LEU A 11 -16.30 12.80 -3.22
C LEU A 11 -15.64 12.78 -1.83
N CYS A 12 -15.29 11.59 -1.32
CA CYS A 12 -14.90 11.44 0.08
C CYS A 12 -13.39 11.54 0.36
N ARG A 13 -12.50 11.61 -0.64
CA ARG A 13 -11.02 11.63 -0.46
C ARG A 13 -10.25 11.90 -1.76
N SER A 14 -8.94 12.10 -1.65
CA SER A 14 -7.95 12.03 -2.75
C SER A 14 -7.78 10.63 -3.38
N THR A 15 -8.80 9.76 -3.32
CA THR A 15 -8.81 8.40 -3.90
C THR A 15 -8.53 8.42 -5.39
N VAL A 16 -8.93 9.49 -6.07
CA VAL A 16 -8.76 9.71 -7.51
C VAL A 16 -7.28 9.63 -7.92
N VAL A 17 -6.37 10.18 -7.11
CA VAL A 17 -4.93 10.16 -7.38
C VAL A 17 -4.37 8.74 -7.41
N PHE A 18 -4.92 7.85 -6.57
CA PHE A 18 -4.49 6.45 -6.50
C PHE A 18 -5.22 5.56 -7.51
N LEU A 19 -6.54 5.74 -7.64
CA LEU A 19 -7.41 4.84 -8.41
C LEU A 19 -7.31 5.06 -9.92
N ILE A 20 -7.19 6.29 -10.41
CA ILE A 20 -7.07 6.56 -11.85
C ILE A 20 -5.90 5.76 -12.47
N PRO A 21 -4.64 5.93 -12.02
CA PRO A 21 -3.54 5.16 -12.59
C PRO A 21 -3.67 3.65 -12.32
N ALA A 22 -4.23 3.25 -11.17
CA ALA A 22 -4.42 1.84 -10.86
C ALA A 22 -5.43 1.15 -11.81
N PHE A 23 -6.55 1.81 -12.14
CA PHE A 23 -7.53 1.32 -13.10
C PHE A 23 -6.98 1.27 -14.52
N LEU A 24 -6.13 2.24 -14.90
CA LEU A 24 -5.48 2.21 -16.21
C LEU A 24 -4.60 0.97 -16.36
N VAL A 25 -3.71 0.71 -15.40
CA VAL A 25 -2.84 -0.47 -15.42
C VAL A 25 -3.66 -1.75 -15.40
N MET A 26 -4.71 -1.81 -14.57
CA MET A 26 -5.62 -2.94 -14.54
C MET A 26 -6.25 -3.21 -15.92
N GLU A 27 -6.85 -2.21 -16.56
CA GLU A 27 -7.53 -2.40 -17.83
C GLU A 27 -6.55 -2.73 -18.96
N LEU A 28 -5.31 -2.23 -18.92
CA LEU A 28 -4.27 -2.63 -19.88
C LEU A 28 -3.88 -4.10 -19.70
N LEU A 29 -3.61 -4.57 -18.48
CA LEU A 29 -3.13 -5.93 -18.22
C LEU A 29 -4.21 -7.02 -18.42
N VAL A 30 -5.49 -6.67 -18.27
CA VAL A 30 -6.61 -7.62 -18.39
C VAL A 30 -6.98 -7.88 -19.85
N ASN A 31 -6.70 -6.94 -20.74
CA ASN A 31 -7.06 -7.04 -22.14
C ASN A 31 -5.84 -7.33 -23.02
N ASN A 32 -6.11 -7.79 -24.23
CA ASN A 32 -5.09 -8.06 -25.24
C ASN A 32 -4.33 -6.77 -25.59
N ARG A 33 -2.99 -6.85 -25.65
CA ARG A 33 -2.10 -5.73 -26.01
C ARG A 33 -2.44 -5.13 -27.38
N ASN A 34 -2.87 -5.95 -28.33
CA ASN A 34 -3.21 -5.48 -29.68
C ASN A 34 -4.48 -4.61 -29.69
N GLU A 35 -5.30 -4.67 -28.63
CA GLU A 35 -6.51 -3.87 -28.46
C GLU A 35 -6.34 -2.77 -27.40
N TRP A 36 -5.10 -2.34 -27.11
CA TRP A 36 -4.81 -1.37 -26.05
C TRP A 36 -5.63 -0.08 -26.15
N TYR A 37 -5.93 0.39 -27.37
CA TYR A 37 -6.75 1.60 -27.59
C TYR A 37 -8.20 1.39 -27.11
N LYS A 38 -8.80 0.22 -27.38
CA LYS A 38 -10.15 -0.11 -26.88
C LYS A 38 -10.14 -0.18 -25.36
N SER A 39 -9.10 -0.77 -24.79
CA SER A 39 -8.89 -0.84 -23.34
C SER A 39 -8.77 0.55 -22.72
N PHE A 40 -8.04 1.46 -23.38
CA PHE A 40 -7.89 2.84 -22.93
C PHE A 40 -9.21 3.60 -22.95
N PHE A 41 -9.99 3.53 -24.03
CA PHE A 41 -11.31 4.17 -24.08
C PHE A 41 -12.29 3.56 -23.07
N ARG A 42 -12.27 2.24 -22.91
CA ARG A 42 -13.07 1.58 -21.87
C ARG A 42 -12.67 2.07 -20.48
N TYR A 43 -11.38 2.21 -20.21
CA TYR A 43 -10.88 2.78 -18.97
C TYR A 43 -11.38 4.22 -18.76
N LEU A 44 -11.29 5.05 -19.80
CA LEU A 44 -11.67 6.46 -19.76
C LEU A 44 -13.15 6.60 -19.37
N PHE A 45 -14.04 5.91 -20.07
CA PHE A 45 -15.48 6.03 -19.83
C PHE A 45 -15.97 5.23 -18.63
N THR A 46 -15.36 4.09 -18.31
CA THR A 46 -15.87 3.21 -17.23
C THR A 46 -15.35 3.65 -15.87
N TYR A 47 -14.10 4.13 -15.78
CA TYR A 47 -13.45 4.40 -14.49
C TYR A 47 -12.99 5.85 -14.36
N ALA A 48 -12.27 6.40 -15.33
CA ALA A 48 -11.68 7.73 -15.18
C ALA A 48 -12.76 8.83 -15.13
N PHE A 49 -13.75 8.77 -16.03
CA PHE A 49 -14.79 9.78 -16.11
C PHE A 49 -15.65 9.90 -14.84
N PRO A 50 -16.20 8.82 -14.25
CA PRO A 50 -16.93 8.96 -12.98
C PRO A 50 -16.06 9.46 -11.83
N LEU A 51 -14.78 9.07 -11.76
CA LEU A 51 -13.83 9.57 -10.75
C LEU A 51 -13.54 11.07 -10.94
N LEU A 52 -13.34 11.52 -12.18
CA LEU A 52 -13.09 12.93 -12.51
C LEU A 52 -14.34 13.79 -12.31
N ALA A 53 -15.53 13.26 -12.63
CA ALA A 53 -16.79 13.94 -12.36
C ALA A 53 -17.01 14.13 -10.85
N GLY A 54 -16.74 13.09 -10.04
CA GLY A 54 -16.80 13.22 -8.59
C GLY A 54 -15.77 14.21 -8.05
N LEU A 55 -14.53 14.18 -8.56
CA LEU A 55 -13.50 15.17 -8.20
C LEU A 55 -13.93 16.59 -8.58
N ALA A 56 -14.53 16.78 -9.75
CA ALA A 56 -14.99 18.09 -10.21
C ALA A 56 -16.08 18.64 -9.27
N VAL A 57 -17.04 17.82 -8.87
CA VAL A 57 -18.07 18.20 -7.88
C VAL A 57 -17.44 18.54 -6.53
N PHE A 58 -16.48 17.74 -6.06
CA PHE A 58 -15.76 18.01 -4.82
C PHE A 58 -14.99 19.33 -4.87
N VAL A 59 -14.24 19.59 -5.94
CA VAL A 59 -13.49 20.84 -6.13
C VAL A 59 -14.43 22.04 -6.26
N TRP A 60 -15.54 21.89 -6.99
CA TRP A 60 -16.55 22.93 -7.11
C TRP A 60 -17.18 23.27 -5.76
N TYR A 61 -17.54 22.27 -4.96
CA TYR A 61 -18.06 22.46 -3.60
C TYR A 61 -17.05 23.19 -2.70
N GLN A 62 -15.78 22.79 -2.74
CA GLN A 62 -14.72 23.49 -2.01
C GLN A 62 -14.56 24.95 -2.44
N TYR A 63 -14.64 25.21 -3.75
CA TYR A 63 -14.58 26.57 -4.28
C TYR A 63 -15.77 27.41 -3.82
N TYR A 64 -16.98 26.85 -3.82
CA TYR A 64 -18.18 27.52 -3.31
C TYR A 64 -18.03 27.94 -1.85
N GLU A 65 -17.49 27.06 -1.00
CA GLU A 65 -17.31 27.33 0.43
C GLU A 65 -16.11 28.25 0.75
N THR A 66 -15.02 28.16 -0.01
CA THR A 66 -13.74 28.81 0.36
C THR A 66 -13.33 29.96 -0.57
N GLY A 67 -13.95 30.08 -1.74
CA GLY A 67 -13.53 30.99 -2.81
C GLY A 67 -12.21 30.61 -3.50
N VAL A 68 -11.60 29.46 -3.17
CA VAL A 68 -10.29 29.04 -3.68
C VAL A 68 -10.40 27.74 -4.47
N TRP A 69 -10.02 27.80 -5.75
CA TRP A 69 -9.94 26.60 -6.59
C TRP A 69 -8.87 25.65 -6.06
N PHE A 70 -9.19 24.35 -6.02
CA PHE A 70 -8.29 23.30 -5.53
C PHE A 70 -7.75 23.56 -4.11
N ALA A 71 -8.57 24.14 -3.22
CA ALA A 71 -8.20 24.52 -1.85
C ALA A 71 -7.47 23.38 -1.10
N TYR A 72 -7.95 22.14 -1.22
CA TYR A 72 -7.28 20.98 -0.62
C TYR A 72 -5.86 20.77 -1.14
N PHE A 73 -5.65 20.72 -2.46
CA PHE A 73 -4.32 20.51 -3.03
C PHE A 73 -3.37 21.66 -2.71
N LYS A 74 -3.89 22.89 -2.65
CA LYS A 74 -3.13 24.06 -2.20
C LYS A 74 -2.66 23.87 -0.76
N GLN A 75 -3.56 23.51 0.16
CA GLN A 75 -3.22 23.25 1.56
C GLN A 75 -2.19 22.11 1.70
N GLN A 76 -2.37 21.01 0.96
CA GLN A 76 -1.44 19.87 0.95
C GLN A 76 -0.02 20.29 0.54
N SER A 77 0.10 21.14 -0.47
CA SER A 77 1.39 21.59 -1.00
C SER A 77 2.01 22.72 -0.18
N SER A 78 1.25 23.74 0.18
CA SER A 78 1.77 24.95 0.83
C SER A 78 2.03 24.73 2.32
N ASN A 79 1.11 24.08 3.01
CA ASN A 79 1.16 23.94 4.46
C ASN A 79 1.69 22.58 4.86
N TRP A 80 1.36 21.54 4.08
CA TRP A 80 1.80 20.18 4.36
C TRP A 80 2.98 19.70 3.50
N GLY A 81 3.57 20.59 2.70
CA GLY A 81 4.81 20.32 1.99
C GLY A 81 4.75 19.15 1.00
N HIS A 82 3.55 18.67 0.63
CA HIS A 82 3.38 17.59 -0.33
C HIS A 82 3.68 18.10 -1.73
N LYS A 83 4.92 17.89 -2.16
CA LYS A 83 5.44 18.30 -3.46
C LYS A 83 6.28 17.15 -4.01
N LEU A 84 6.37 17.09 -5.33
CA LEU A 84 7.26 16.12 -5.97
C LEU A 84 8.70 16.39 -5.52
N ALA A 85 9.30 15.43 -4.84
CA ALA A 85 10.66 15.50 -4.32
C ALA A 85 11.33 14.12 -4.45
N MET A 86 12.67 14.12 -4.54
CA MET A 86 13.43 12.88 -4.48
C MET A 86 13.46 12.36 -3.04
N PRO A 87 13.25 11.05 -2.82
CA PRO A 87 13.22 10.51 -1.47
C PRO A 87 14.61 10.57 -0.83
N VAL A 88 14.64 10.97 0.44
CA VAL A 88 15.83 11.03 1.28
C VAL A 88 15.72 9.92 2.33
N LEU A 89 16.72 9.03 2.32
CA LEU A 89 16.82 7.91 3.25
C LEU A 89 17.65 8.27 4.50
N PRO A 90 17.42 7.59 5.63
CA PRO A 90 16.35 6.62 5.86
C PRO A 90 14.98 7.29 5.99
N PHE A 91 13.90 6.58 5.64
CA PHE A 91 12.53 7.09 5.81
C PHE A 91 12.20 7.37 7.28
N GLY A 92 11.40 8.41 7.54
CA GLY A 92 10.93 8.80 8.87
C GLY A 92 9.41 8.66 9.07
N ASP A 93 8.95 8.90 10.29
CA ASP A 93 7.54 8.98 10.67
C ASP A 93 7.37 9.92 11.88
N PHE A 94 6.21 10.60 12.01
CA PHE A 94 5.92 11.53 13.10
C PHE A 94 5.79 10.86 14.46
N GLU A 95 5.29 9.63 14.50
CA GLU A 95 5.12 8.85 15.73
C GLU A 95 6.37 8.04 16.07
N GLY A 96 7.50 8.34 15.41
CA GLY A 96 8.81 7.74 15.66
C GLY A 96 8.78 6.22 15.53
N HIS A 97 9.33 5.53 16.53
CA HIS A 97 9.48 4.07 16.49
C HIS A 97 8.16 3.30 16.55
N ARG A 98 7.06 3.94 16.94
CA ARG A 98 5.77 3.27 17.15
C ARG A 98 5.13 2.82 15.84
N LEU A 99 5.22 3.62 14.77
CA LEU A 99 4.56 3.35 13.49
C LEU A 99 5.53 3.07 12.34
N ILE A 100 6.83 3.38 12.50
CA ILE A 100 7.81 3.22 11.42
C ILE A 100 7.93 1.78 10.91
N TRP A 101 7.78 0.80 11.81
CA TRP A 101 7.81 -0.63 11.44
C TRP A 101 6.59 -1.02 10.61
N LEU A 102 5.41 -0.44 10.86
CA LEU A 102 4.20 -0.65 10.05
C LEU A 102 4.33 -0.03 8.66
N ASN A 103 4.93 1.16 8.56
CA ASN A 103 5.21 1.78 7.27
C ASN A 103 6.21 0.96 6.45
N ALA A 104 7.24 0.39 7.08
CA ALA A 104 8.16 -0.49 6.40
C ALA A 104 7.49 -1.79 5.92
N MET A 105 6.61 -2.38 6.73
CA MET A 105 5.82 -3.55 6.32
C MET A 105 4.91 -3.23 5.13
N ALA A 106 4.30 -2.05 5.13
CA ALA A 106 3.51 -1.55 4.01
C ALA A 106 4.36 -1.33 2.74
N MET A 107 5.56 -0.75 2.89
CA MET A 107 6.53 -0.60 1.81
C MET A 107 6.94 -1.94 1.21
N PHE A 108 7.28 -2.91 2.07
CA PHE A 108 7.63 -4.24 1.65
C PHE A 108 6.51 -4.93 0.88
N THR A 109 5.27 -4.80 1.35
CA THR A 109 4.09 -5.33 0.67
C THR A 109 3.91 -4.70 -0.71
N ALA A 110 4.03 -3.38 -0.81
CA ALA A 110 3.92 -2.66 -2.08
C ALA A 110 5.09 -2.97 -3.03
N LEU A 111 6.29 -3.24 -2.50
CA LEU A 111 7.45 -3.66 -3.28
C LEU A 111 7.26 -5.07 -3.85
N ILE A 112 6.70 -6.01 -3.08
CA ILE A 112 6.29 -7.32 -3.62
C ILE A 112 5.25 -7.12 -4.72
N ALA A 113 4.26 -6.27 -4.50
CA ALA A 113 3.25 -5.96 -5.50
C ALA A 113 3.89 -5.40 -6.79
N LEU A 114 4.87 -4.51 -6.66
CA LEU A 114 5.65 -3.95 -7.77
C LEU A 114 6.39 -5.04 -8.54
N ILE A 115 7.09 -5.94 -7.87
CA ILE A 115 7.83 -7.05 -8.52
C ILE A 115 6.86 -7.92 -9.33
N ILE A 116 5.71 -8.26 -8.75
CA ILE A 116 4.67 -9.05 -9.44
C ILE A 116 4.11 -8.28 -10.63
N LEU A 117 3.83 -6.99 -10.46
CA LEU A 117 3.25 -6.13 -11.49
C LEU A 117 4.22 -5.94 -12.67
N ILE A 118 5.51 -5.69 -12.40
CA ILE A 118 6.56 -5.61 -13.42
C ILE A 118 6.64 -6.92 -14.19
N ARG A 119 6.63 -8.07 -13.50
CA ARG A 119 6.64 -9.38 -14.17
C ARG A 119 5.43 -9.56 -15.07
N LYS A 120 4.22 -9.22 -14.59
CA LYS A 120 2.98 -9.32 -15.39
C LYS A 120 3.02 -8.36 -16.58
N GLY A 121 3.45 -7.12 -16.37
CA GLY A 121 3.63 -6.13 -17.42
C GLY A 121 4.63 -6.58 -18.49
N PHE A 122 5.76 -7.16 -18.09
CA PHE A 122 6.74 -7.71 -19.02
C PHE A 122 6.16 -8.89 -19.83
N LEU A 123 5.43 -9.80 -19.20
CA LEU A 123 4.77 -10.92 -19.90
C LEU A 123 3.67 -10.45 -20.85
N TRP A 124 2.91 -9.42 -20.47
CA TRP A 124 1.92 -8.78 -21.32
C TRP A 124 2.60 -8.09 -22.53
N LEU A 125 3.69 -7.35 -22.30
CA LEU A 125 4.44 -6.68 -23.36
C LEU A 125 5.15 -7.66 -24.29
N SER A 126 5.77 -8.72 -23.78
CA SER A 126 6.60 -9.63 -24.59
C SER A 126 5.81 -10.77 -25.22
N ARG A 127 4.82 -11.30 -24.51
CA ARG A 127 4.10 -12.54 -24.89
C ARG A 127 2.59 -12.36 -24.97
N ASN A 128 2.08 -11.15 -24.73
CA ASN A 128 0.64 -10.87 -24.73
C ASN A 128 -0.15 -11.76 -23.74
N ILE A 129 0.48 -12.13 -22.62
CA ILE A 129 -0.17 -12.90 -21.56
C ILE A 129 -0.99 -11.93 -20.72
N ILE A 130 -2.31 -12.11 -20.74
CA ILE A 130 -3.27 -11.29 -19.99
C ILE A 130 -3.41 -11.78 -18.54
N GLU A 131 -3.79 -10.87 -17.65
CA GLU A 131 -4.18 -11.19 -16.28
C GLU A 131 -5.72 -11.24 -16.16
N PRO A 132 -6.34 -12.42 -16.05
CA PRO A 132 -7.80 -12.52 -16.00
C PRO A 132 -8.38 -11.94 -14.69
N ASN A 133 -7.63 -11.94 -13.59
CA ASN A 133 -8.11 -11.45 -12.31
C ASN A 133 -7.99 -9.91 -12.22
N ARG A 134 -9.07 -9.22 -12.63
CA ARG A 134 -9.20 -7.75 -12.53
C ARG A 134 -8.94 -7.23 -11.11
N ILE A 135 -9.46 -7.93 -10.09
CA ILE A 135 -9.36 -7.50 -8.69
C ILE A 135 -7.90 -7.56 -8.23
N LEU A 136 -7.18 -8.62 -8.57
CA LEU A 136 -5.75 -8.73 -8.26
C LEU A 136 -4.94 -7.64 -8.98
N SER A 137 -5.17 -7.44 -10.28
CA SER A 137 -4.46 -6.44 -11.07
C SER A 137 -4.67 -5.03 -10.54
N LEU A 138 -5.92 -4.68 -10.17
CA LEU A 138 -6.24 -3.43 -9.51
C LEU A 138 -5.56 -3.30 -8.15
N SER A 139 -5.59 -4.35 -7.35
CA SER A 139 -4.99 -4.36 -6.00
C SER A 139 -3.49 -4.14 -6.05
N LEU A 140 -2.78 -4.88 -6.92
CA LEU A 140 -1.34 -4.70 -7.14
C LEU A 140 -1.04 -3.27 -7.58
N SER A 141 -1.78 -2.75 -8.55
CA SER A 141 -1.57 -1.41 -9.11
C SER A 141 -1.83 -0.32 -8.07
N TYR A 142 -2.88 -0.46 -7.26
CA TYR A 142 -3.20 0.48 -6.17
C TYR A 142 -2.10 0.53 -5.11
N LEU A 143 -1.59 -0.63 -4.66
CA LEU A 143 -0.51 -0.70 -3.67
C LEU A 143 0.78 -0.04 -4.20
N VAL A 144 1.10 -0.27 -5.48
CA VAL A 144 2.27 0.33 -6.15
C VAL A 144 2.12 1.84 -6.28
N VAL A 145 0.98 2.33 -6.78
CA VAL A 145 0.74 3.77 -6.91
C VAL A 145 0.77 4.45 -5.55
N THR A 146 0.18 3.84 -4.52
CA THR A 146 0.23 4.35 -3.14
C THR A 146 1.67 4.50 -2.66
N MET A 147 2.50 3.48 -2.86
CA MET A 147 3.92 3.54 -2.53
C MET A 147 4.64 4.65 -3.29
N CYS A 148 4.50 4.72 -4.61
CA CYS A 148 5.14 5.77 -5.40
C CYS A 148 4.69 7.17 -4.95
N PHE A 149 3.40 7.37 -4.74
CA PHE A 149 2.87 8.64 -4.30
C PHE A 149 3.45 9.05 -2.93
N ILE A 150 3.48 8.14 -1.97
CA ILE A 150 4.03 8.42 -0.64
C ILE A 150 5.54 8.70 -0.70
N ILE A 151 6.31 7.91 -1.46
CA ILE A 151 7.76 8.10 -1.57
C ILE A 151 8.11 9.46 -2.20
N PHE A 152 7.39 9.85 -3.25
CA PHE A 152 7.75 11.00 -4.07
C PHE A 152 7.00 12.28 -3.72
N PHE A 153 5.87 12.21 -3.02
CA PHE A 153 5.04 13.38 -2.70
C PHE A 153 4.86 13.62 -1.21
N ASN A 154 5.34 12.75 -0.31
CA ASN A 154 5.35 13.11 1.11
C ASN A 154 6.49 14.08 1.44
N PRO A 155 6.27 14.97 2.42
CA PRO A 155 7.25 15.97 2.78
C PRO A 155 8.51 15.36 3.42
N THR A 156 9.60 16.12 3.33
CA THR A 156 10.84 15.88 4.06
C THR A 156 10.86 16.73 5.33
N TRP A 157 10.22 16.26 6.40
CA TRP A 157 10.10 17.00 7.66
C TRP A 157 10.81 16.26 8.78
N THR A 158 12.08 16.58 9.06
CA THR A 158 12.82 16.20 10.28
C THR A 158 14.20 16.88 10.23
N ASP A 159 14.89 16.96 11.38
CA ASP A 159 16.25 17.51 11.55
C ASP A 159 17.37 16.81 10.76
N GLY A 160 17.02 15.96 9.78
CA GLY A 160 17.94 15.34 8.83
C GLY A 160 17.39 15.26 7.41
N GLY A 161 16.31 15.99 7.08
CA GLY A 161 15.74 16.05 5.73
C GLY A 161 15.12 14.74 5.25
N ARG A 162 14.79 13.80 6.13
CA ARG A 162 14.27 12.46 5.78
C ARG A 162 12.88 12.55 5.16
N THR A 163 12.59 11.69 4.18
CA THR A 163 11.23 11.59 3.62
C THR A 163 10.29 10.91 4.61
N MET A 164 9.15 11.55 4.88
CA MET A 164 8.14 11.03 5.79
C MET A 164 7.33 9.93 5.11
N SER A 165 7.34 8.73 5.68
CA SER A 165 6.52 7.58 5.25
C SER A 165 5.13 7.56 5.89
N ALA A 166 4.75 8.65 6.57
CA ALA A 166 3.54 8.74 7.37
C ALA A 166 2.28 8.38 6.56
N GLY A 167 1.43 7.56 7.18
CA GLY A 167 0.16 7.11 6.60
C GLY A 167 0.28 5.92 5.64
N MET A 168 1.49 5.46 5.28
CA MET A 168 1.66 4.35 4.33
C MET A 168 0.97 3.06 4.79
N HIS A 169 1.05 2.73 6.07
CA HIS A 169 0.34 1.59 6.63
C HIS A 169 -1.19 1.70 6.46
N ARG A 170 -1.77 2.90 6.54
CA ARG A 170 -3.23 3.11 6.39
C ARG A 170 -3.67 2.99 4.94
N TYR A 171 -2.88 3.54 4.02
CA TYR A 171 -3.20 3.50 2.59
C TYR A 171 -2.83 2.17 1.92
N THR A 172 -2.02 1.33 2.56
CA THR A 172 -1.67 0.00 2.07
C THR A 172 -2.43 -1.08 2.84
N LEU A 173 -2.11 -1.27 4.14
CA LEU A 173 -2.55 -2.42 4.93
C LEU A 173 -4.03 -2.34 5.35
N ALA A 174 -4.53 -1.14 5.64
CA ALA A 174 -5.93 -0.92 6.04
C ALA A 174 -6.85 -0.67 4.82
N THR A 175 -6.66 -1.43 3.73
CA THR A 175 -7.45 -1.29 2.50
C THR A 175 -7.97 -2.62 1.99
N PRO A 176 -9.14 -2.65 1.30
CA PRO A 176 -9.65 -3.87 0.67
C PRO A 176 -8.68 -4.45 -0.38
N PHE A 177 -7.85 -3.61 -1.00
CA PHE A 177 -6.86 -4.01 -1.99
C PHE A 177 -5.77 -4.90 -1.39
N PHE A 178 -5.32 -4.59 -0.17
CA PHE A 178 -4.38 -5.46 0.54
C PHE A 178 -4.98 -6.84 0.84
N PHE A 179 -6.22 -6.88 1.32
CA PHE A 179 -6.90 -8.14 1.59
C PHE A 179 -7.15 -8.97 0.33
N ALA A 180 -7.51 -8.33 -0.78
CA ALA A 180 -7.66 -9.00 -2.06
C ALA A 180 -6.34 -9.58 -2.58
N PHE A 181 -5.23 -8.84 -2.41
CA PHE A 181 -3.89 -9.34 -2.69
C PHE A 181 -3.51 -10.55 -1.83
N LEU A 182 -3.73 -10.49 -0.51
CA LEU A 182 -3.47 -11.62 0.38
C LEU A 182 -4.35 -12.83 0.04
N ALA A 183 -5.64 -12.63 -0.20
CA ALA A 183 -6.56 -13.70 -0.55
C ALA A 183 -6.16 -14.44 -1.83
N ASP A 184 -5.66 -13.73 -2.85
CA ASP A 184 -5.09 -14.34 -4.06
C ASP A 184 -3.90 -15.25 -3.73
N LYS A 185 -3.02 -14.79 -2.84
CA LYS A 185 -1.83 -15.56 -2.42
C LYS A 185 -2.14 -16.75 -1.53
N LEU A 186 -3.21 -16.70 -0.75
CA LEU A 186 -3.68 -17.85 0.02
C LEU A 186 -4.38 -18.91 -0.85
N LYS A 187 -5.08 -18.49 -1.90
CA LYS A 187 -5.76 -19.42 -2.83
C LYS A 187 -4.79 -20.18 -3.72
N GLN A 188 -3.67 -19.57 -4.08
CA GLN A 188 -2.60 -20.26 -4.79
C GLN A 188 -1.96 -21.24 -3.81
N GLU A 189 -2.10 -22.55 -4.04
CA GLU A 189 -1.38 -23.56 -3.25
C GLU A 189 0.13 -23.44 -3.55
N THR A 190 0.79 -22.56 -2.79
CA THR A 190 2.19 -22.22 -3.02
C THR A 190 3.08 -23.12 -2.18
N ASN A 191 3.74 -24.07 -2.84
CA ASN A 191 4.86 -24.80 -2.26
C ASN A 191 6.11 -23.89 -2.22
N TYR A 192 6.24 -23.09 -1.16
CA TYR A 192 7.42 -22.25 -0.97
C TYR A 192 8.66 -23.13 -0.73
N LYS A 193 9.71 -22.92 -1.55
CA LYS A 193 11.03 -23.51 -1.37
C LYS A 193 11.88 -22.62 -0.47
N LEU A 194 12.95 -23.16 0.13
CA LEU A 194 13.90 -22.39 0.96
C LEU A 194 14.40 -21.11 0.27
N ARG A 195 14.64 -21.17 -1.05
CA ARG A 195 15.03 -20.00 -1.85
C ARG A 195 14.02 -18.85 -1.79
N ASN A 196 12.73 -19.15 -1.66
CA ASN A 196 11.68 -18.13 -1.54
C ASN A 196 11.74 -17.44 -0.18
N PHE A 197 11.96 -18.20 0.89
CA PHE A 197 12.14 -17.66 2.24
C PHE A 197 13.40 -16.78 2.32
N ILE A 198 14.51 -17.25 1.76
CA ILE A 198 15.76 -16.46 1.69
C ILE A 198 15.56 -15.19 0.87
N GLY A 199 14.91 -15.29 -0.29
CA GLY A 199 14.63 -14.12 -1.14
C GLY A 199 13.76 -13.07 -0.41
N VAL A 200 12.74 -13.52 0.31
CA VAL A 200 11.88 -12.67 1.14
C VAL A 200 12.66 -12.05 2.30
N PHE A 201 13.54 -12.80 2.96
CA PHE A 201 14.39 -12.29 4.03
C PHE A 201 15.34 -11.19 3.53
N VAL A 202 16.02 -11.41 2.41
CA VAL A 202 16.91 -10.42 1.81
C VAL A 202 16.13 -9.16 1.42
N LEU A 203 14.99 -9.33 0.75
CA LEU A 203 14.15 -8.21 0.33
C LEU A 203 13.61 -7.41 1.53
N ALA A 204 13.16 -8.09 2.59
CA ALA A 204 12.71 -7.46 3.81
C ALA A 204 13.83 -6.62 4.45
N ASN A 205 15.03 -7.19 4.61
CA ASN A 205 16.15 -6.45 5.20
C ASN A 205 16.58 -5.23 4.37
N ILE A 206 16.52 -5.29 3.03
CA ILE A 206 16.75 -4.11 2.18
C ILE A 206 15.76 -2.99 2.53
N VAL A 207 14.47 -3.32 2.69
CA VAL A 207 13.47 -2.34 3.11
C VAL A 207 13.75 -1.87 4.53
N TRP A 208 14.15 -2.74 5.46
CA TRP A 208 14.35 -2.35 6.86
C TRP A 208 15.51 -1.35 6.99
N LEU A 209 16.58 -1.57 6.21
CA LEU A 209 17.69 -0.64 6.09
C LEU A 209 17.24 0.72 5.56
N ALA A 210 16.33 0.76 4.58
CA ALA A 210 15.76 2.01 4.08
C ALA A 210 14.95 2.78 5.13
N PHE A 211 14.52 2.14 6.21
CA PHE A 211 13.84 2.76 7.35
C PHE A 211 14.76 2.95 8.58
N GLY A 212 16.08 2.79 8.40
CA GLY A 212 17.06 3.06 9.43
C GLY A 212 17.16 1.99 10.51
N SER A 213 16.81 0.73 10.21
CA SER A 213 16.89 -0.37 11.18
C SER A 213 18.28 -0.56 11.83
N TYR A 214 19.33 -0.02 11.23
CA TYR A 214 20.71 -0.06 11.72
C TYR A 214 21.04 1.03 12.75
N ILE A 215 20.15 2.00 12.98
CA ILE A 215 20.41 3.15 13.87
C ILE A 215 20.43 2.70 15.34
N HIS A 216 19.54 1.79 15.73
CA HIS A 216 19.44 1.33 17.12
C HIS A 216 19.01 -0.14 17.19
N ILE A 217 19.57 -0.91 18.13
CA ILE A 217 19.29 -2.34 18.28
C ILE A 217 17.80 -2.64 18.53
N GLN A 218 17.11 -1.74 19.25
CA GLN A 218 15.67 -1.88 19.49
C GLN A 218 14.85 -1.74 18.19
N GLN A 219 15.25 -0.85 17.28
CA GLN A 219 14.61 -0.73 15.98
C GLN A 219 14.83 -1.99 15.16
N TRP A 220 16.07 -2.50 15.13
CA TRP A 220 16.39 -3.76 14.47
C TRP A 220 15.50 -4.91 14.97
N LEU A 221 15.31 -5.06 16.29
CA LEU A 221 14.43 -6.07 16.87
C LEU A 221 12.96 -5.88 16.43
N LEU A 222 12.43 -4.65 16.47
CA LEU A 222 11.06 -4.34 16.02
C LEU A 222 10.85 -4.69 14.54
N PHE A 223 11.81 -4.38 13.68
CA PHE A 223 11.75 -4.74 12.26
C PHE A 223 11.81 -6.27 12.04
N ASN A 224 12.49 -7.02 12.91
CA ASN A 224 12.49 -8.48 12.85
C ASN A 224 11.13 -9.10 13.24
N VAL A 225 10.31 -8.42 14.05
CA VAL A 225 8.92 -8.85 14.31
C VAL A 225 8.10 -8.88 13.02
N ASN A 226 8.28 -7.89 12.12
CA ASN A 226 7.65 -7.94 10.79
C ASN A 226 8.09 -9.15 9.98
N PHE A 227 9.38 -9.46 10.03
CA PHE A 227 9.90 -10.62 9.32
C PHE A 227 9.27 -11.92 9.84
N LEU A 228 9.10 -12.06 11.16
CA LEU A 228 8.38 -13.19 11.74
C LEU A 228 6.94 -13.26 11.22
N LEU A 229 6.19 -12.14 11.19
CA LEU A 229 4.83 -12.11 10.63
C LEU A 229 4.77 -12.58 9.17
N ILE A 230 5.73 -12.15 8.35
CA ILE A 230 5.83 -12.58 6.95
C ILE A 230 6.12 -14.08 6.86
N LEU A 231 7.05 -14.60 7.66
CA LEU A 231 7.36 -16.02 7.70
C LEU A 231 6.14 -16.87 8.08
N LEU A 232 5.40 -16.43 9.11
CA LEU A 232 4.19 -17.11 9.55
C LEU A 232 3.13 -17.17 8.47
N TYR A 233 2.96 -16.07 7.75
CA TYR A 233 2.07 -16.01 6.60
C TYR A 233 2.50 -16.98 5.49
N MET A 234 3.79 -17.02 5.14
CA MET A 234 4.29 -17.95 4.13
C MET A 234 4.14 -19.42 4.55
N LEU A 235 4.38 -19.74 5.82
CA LEU A 235 4.18 -21.08 6.37
C LEU A 235 2.70 -21.48 6.34
N TYR A 236 1.81 -20.55 6.69
CA TYR A 236 0.36 -20.77 6.66
C TYR A 236 -0.12 -21.03 5.23
N ALA A 237 0.29 -20.18 4.29
CA ALA A 237 -0.03 -20.30 2.87
C ALA A 237 0.50 -21.59 2.24
N SER A 238 1.62 -22.13 2.74
CA SER A 238 2.16 -23.40 2.25
C SER A 238 1.35 -24.64 2.63
N LYS A 239 0.39 -24.53 3.57
CA LYS A 239 -0.37 -25.61 4.24
C LYS A 239 0.47 -26.71 4.90
N ARG A 240 1.77 -26.80 4.60
CA ARG A 240 2.73 -27.81 5.07
C ARG A 240 2.96 -27.74 6.58
N TYR A 241 2.81 -26.56 7.17
CA TYR A 241 3.02 -26.31 8.59
C TYR A 241 1.85 -25.51 9.20
N LEU A 242 0.62 -25.78 8.73
CA LEU A 242 -0.60 -25.07 9.14
C LEU A 242 -0.73 -24.95 10.67
N TRP A 243 -0.46 -26.03 11.40
CA TRP A 243 -0.53 -26.06 12.86
C TRP A 243 0.49 -25.14 13.54
N ALA A 244 1.72 -25.07 13.04
CA ALA A 244 2.73 -24.16 13.57
C ALA A 244 2.33 -22.70 13.34
N SER A 245 1.79 -22.38 12.17
CA SER A 245 1.28 -21.04 11.88
C SER A 245 0.07 -20.66 12.74
N ILE A 246 -0.86 -21.58 12.97
CA ILE A 246 -2.02 -21.35 13.87
C ILE A 246 -1.53 -21.10 15.30
N ALA A 247 -0.60 -21.91 15.80
CA ALA A 247 -0.07 -21.76 17.16
C ALA A 247 0.59 -20.38 17.35
N ILE A 248 1.37 -19.92 16.38
CA ILE A 248 2.04 -18.63 16.48
C ILE A 248 1.07 -17.47 16.23
N ALA A 249 0.06 -17.62 15.36
CA ALA A 249 -1.01 -16.64 15.21
C ALA A 249 -1.83 -16.48 16.50
N ALA A 250 -2.17 -17.58 17.17
CA ALA A 250 -2.86 -17.57 18.46
C ALA A 250 -2.01 -16.87 19.53
N PHE A 251 -0.71 -17.16 19.60
CA PHE A 251 0.21 -16.46 20.48
C PHE A 251 0.28 -14.96 20.17
N ASN A 252 0.31 -14.57 18.89
CA ASN A 252 0.32 -13.17 18.48
C ASN A 252 -0.97 -12.44 18.91
N ILE A 253 -2.14 -13.05 18.71
CA ILE A 253 -3.43 -12.51 19.16
C ILE A 253 -3.45 -12.35 20.68
N MET A 254 -2.92 -13.34 21.43
CA MET A 254 -2.81 -13.25 22.89
C MET A 254 -1.95 -12.06 23.33
N VAL A 255 -0.78 -11.86 22.70
CA VAL A 255 0.10 -10.72 22.98
C VAL A 255 -0.56 -9.40 22.61
N GLN A 256 -1.21 -9.32 21.44
CA GLN A 256 -1.94 -8.12 21.01
C GLN A 256 -3.08 -7.78 21.97
N HIS A 257 -3.83 -8.77 22.44
CA HIS A 257 -4.87 -8.59 23.44
C HIS A 257 -4.29 -8.06 24.75
N GLN A 258 -3.19 -8.63 25.25
CA GLN A 258 -2.53 -8.14 26.46
C GLN A 258 -2.02 -6.70 26.30
N LEU A 259 -1.39 -6.37 25.17
CA LEU A 259 -0.93 -5.00 24.89
C LEU A 259 -2.11 -4.02 24.78
N PHE A 260 -3.24 -4.45 24.21
CA PHE A 260 -4.45 -3.65 24.14
C PHE A 260 -5.05 -3.41 25.53
N GLN A 261 -5.08 -4.42 26.40
CA GLN A 261 -5.51 -4.26 27.79
C GLN A 261 -4.59 -3.29 28.54
N ILE A 262 -3.26 -3.40 28.37
CA ILE A 262 -2.28 -2.45 28.95
C ILE A 262 -2.50 -1.02 28.43
N PHE A 263 -2.84 -0.88 27.15
CA PHE A 263 -3.16 0.43 26.57
C PHE A 263 -4.42 1.01 27.21
N ILE A 264 -5.52 0.26 27.27
CA ILE A 264 -6.76 0.70 27.92
C ILE A 264 -6.49 1.08 29.37
N SER A 265 -5.81 0.22 30.14
CA SER A 265 -5.55 0.46 31.56
C SER A 265 -4.73 1.73 31.79
N ARG A 266 -3.78 2.05 30.90
CA ARG A 266 -2.96 3.27 30.97
C ARG A 266 -3.71 4.53 30.56
N VAL A 267 -4.66 4.42 29.63
CA VAL A 267 -5.54 5.54 29.27
C VAL A 267 -6.49 5.84 30.43
N THR A 268 -7.04 4.82 31.09
CA THR A 268 -7.95 5.00 32.24
C THR A 268 -7.26 5.41 33.54
N SER A 269 -5.94 5.27 33.65
CA SER A 269 -5.17 5.66 34.84
C SER A 269 -4.47 7.02 34.70
N ALA A 270 -4.72 7.72 33.58
CA ALA A 270 -4.17 9.06 33.30
C ALA A 270 -5.17 10.19 33.61
N ASP A 271 -6.36 9.82 34.11
CA ASP A 271 -7.33 10.68 34.80
C ASP A 271 -7.15 10.54 36.32
#